data_AF-A0A966W322-F1
#
_entry.id   AF-A0A966W322-F1
#
_cell.length_a   1.000
_cell.length_b   1.000
_cell.length_c   1.000
_cell.angle_alpha   90.00
_cell.angle_beta   90.00
_cell.angle_gamma   90.00
#
_symmetry.space_group_name_H-M   'P 1'
#
loop_
_entity.id
_entity.type
_entity.pdbx_description
1 polymer ?
#
loop_
_entity_poly.entity_id
_entity_poly.type
_entity_poly.pdbx_seq_one_letter_code
_entity_poly.pdbx_strand_id
1 'polypeptide(L)' 'MVAIDPGFLEKIFADPADDNHRLAVCDWLTENGDPARAELIQLQCDGDQLPPV' A
#
# COMPACT_ATOMS: atom_id res chain seq x y z
N MET A 1 -12.61 -3.73 -9.26
CA MET A 1 -11.20 -3.96 -8.85
C MET A 1 -10.33 -3.60 -10.03
N VAL A 2 -9.64 -2.46 -9.98
CA VAL A 2 -8.65 -2.11 -11.01
C VAL A 2 -7.38 -2.90 -10.69
N ALA A 3 -6.77 -3.49 -11.71
CA ALA A 3 -5.59 -4.32 -11.54
C ALA A 3 -4.34 -3.44 -11.36
N ILE A 4 -3.61 -3.66 -10.27
CA ILE A 4 -2.27 -3.10 -10.07
C ILE A 4 -1.31 -3.81 -11.01
N ASP A 5 -0.34 -3.07 -11.55
CA ASP A 5 0.71 -3.65 -12.40
C ASP A 5 1.50 -4.76 -11.64
N PRO A 6 1.70 -5.95 -12.24
CA PRO A 6 2.41 -7.04 -11.60
C PRO A 6 3.83 -6.69 -11.15
N GLY A 7 4.57 -5.87 -11.92
CA GLY A 7 5.92 -5.45 -11.56
C GLY A 7 5.95 -4.52 -10.34
N PHE A 8 4.84 -3.83 -10.05
CA PHE A 8 4.68 -3.06 -8.82
C PHE A 8 4.43 -3.96 -7.61
N LEU A 9 3.63 -5.02 -7.78
CA LEU A 9 3.41 -6.03 -6.75
C LEU A 9 4.69 -6.79 -6.41
N GLU A 10 5.52 -7.10 -7.40
CA GLU A 10 6.83 -7.73 -7.19
C GLU A 10 7.74 -6.91 -6.26
N LYS A 11 7.73 -5.57 -6.38
CA LYS A 11 8.51 -4.70 -5.50
C LYS A 11 8.01 -4.73 -4.05
N ILE A 12 6.69 -4.71 -3.85
CA ILE A 12 6.09 -4.84 -2.52
C ILE A 12 6.42 -6.20 -1.90
N PHE A 13 6.41 -7.28 -2.69
CA PHE A 13 6.77 -8.60 -2.18
C PHE A 13 8.26 -8.76 -1.88
N ALA A 14 9.12 -8.07 -2.64
CA ALA A 14 10.56 -8.11 -2.42
C ALA A 14 10.98 -7.41 -1.12
N ASP A 15 10.30 -6.31 -0.76
CA ASP A 15 10.51 -5.61 0.49
C ASP A 15 9.18 -5.12 1.10
N PRO A 16 8.47 -5.99 1.84
CA PRO A 16 7.17 -5.64 2.39
C PRO A 16 7.25 -4.63 3.54
N ALA A 17 8.44 -4.36 4.10
CA ALA A 17 8.61 -3.36 5.17
C ALA A 17 8.85 -1.95 4.62
N ASP A 18 9.12 -1.81 3.32
CA ASP A 18 9.24 -0.52 2.66
C ASP A 18 7.86 0.06 2.31
N ASP A 19 7.43 1.01 3.14
CA ASP A 19 6.15 1.71 2.99
C ASP A 19 6.01 2.43 1.65
N ASN A 20 7.11 2.85 1.02
CA ASN A 20 7.04 3.70 -0.18
C ASN A 20 6.27 3.02 -1.32
N HIS A 21 6.52 1.73 -1.53
CA HIS A 21 5.83 0.96 -2.58
C HIS A 21 4.36 0.72 -2.23
N ARG A 22 4.05 0.54 -0.94
CA ARG A 22 2.69 0.31 -0.45
C ARG A 22 1.86 1.60 -0.55
N LEU A 23 2.43 2.74 -0.14
CA LEU A 23 1.80 4.05 -0.21
C LEU A 23 1.59 4.52 -1.65
N ALA A 24 2.52 4.24 -2.58
CA ALA A 24 2.30 4.54 -3.99
C ALA A 24 1.09 3.78 -4.58
N VAL A 25 0.85 2.54 -4.13
CA VAL A 25 -0.37 1.79 -4.47
C VAL A 25 -1.61 2.40 -3.80
N CYS A 26 -1.49 2.86 -2.55
CA CYS A 26 -2.58 3.56 -1.85
C CYS A 26 -3.03 4.81 -2.63
N ASP A 27 -2.09 5.66 -3.05
CA ASP A 27 -2.40 6.86 -3.85
C ASP A 27 -3.12 6.49 -5.15
N TRP A 28 -2.61 5.49 -5.86
CA TRP A 28 -3.23 5.03 -7.10
C TRP A 28 -4.63 4.44 -6.88
N LEU A 29 -4.84 3.60 -5.86
CA LEU A 29 -6.14 2.98 -5.56
C LEU A 29 -7.19 4.01 -5.16
N THR A 30 -6.78 5.09 -4.48
CA THR A 30 -7.64 6.23 -4.12
C THR A 30 -8.23 6.88 -5.37
N GLU A 31 -7.41 7.09 -6.39
CA GLU A 31 -7.82 7.71 -7.65
C GLU A 31 -8.51 6.74 -8.63
N ASN A 32 -8.21 5.44 -8.53
CA ASN A 32 -8.63 4.42 -9.49
C ASN A 32 -9.78 3.53 -8.98
N GLY A 33 -10.55 3.98 -7.99
CA GLY A 33 -11.85 3.40 -7.67
C GLY A 33 -11.83 2.21 -6.69
N ASP A 34 -10.76 2.08 -5.89
CA ASP A 34 -10.74 1.19 -4.73
C ASP A 34 -10.20 1.89 -3.46
N PRO A 35 -10.85 3.01 -3.05
CA PRO A 35 -10.38 3.82 -1.92
C PRO A 35 -10.43 3.07 -0.59
N ALA A 36 -11.32 2.09 -0.43
CA ALA A 36 -11.36 1.27 0.79
C ALA A 36 -10.10 0.41 0.93
N ARG A 37 -9.56 -0.12 -0.17
CA ARG A 37 -8.29 -0.84 -0.15
C ARG A 37 -7.10 0.10 0.06
N ALA A 38 -7.15 1.32 -0.47
CA ALA A 38 -6.16 2.36 -0.21
C ALA A 38 -6.09 2.69 1.30
N GLU A 39 -7.23 2.95 1.92
CA GLU A 39 -7.33 3.27 3.35
C GLU A 39 -6.77 2.16 4.24
N LEU A 40 -7.04 0.89 3.91
CA LEU A 40 -6.45 -0.24 4.63
C LEU A 40 -4.91 -0.23 4.56
N ILE A 41 -4.34 0.04 3.39
CA ILE A 41 -2.89 0.10 3.21
C ILE A 41 -2.29 1.26 4.01
N GLN A 42 -2.92 2.43 4.00
CA GLN A 42 -2.49 3.58 4.81
C GLN A 42 -2.46 3.21 6.30
N LEU A 43 -3.53 2.60 6.82
CA LEU A 43 -3.62 2.20 8.22
C LEU A 43 -2.55 1.17 8.62
N GLN A 44 -2.17 0.27 7.71
CA GLN A 44 -1.08 -0.69 7.94
C GLN A 44 0.26 0.01 8.05
N CYS A 45 0.58 0.92 7.11
CA CYS A 45 1.82 1.70 7.17
C CYS A 45 1.88 2.56 8.44
N ASP A 46 0.80 3.27 8.78
CA ASP A 46 0.73 4.09 9.99
C ASP A 46 0.96 3.25 11.26
N GLY A 47 0.39 2.03 11.30
CA GLY A 47 0.57 1.08 12.40
C GLY A 47 2.01 0.59 12.56
N ASP A 48 2.71 0.33 11.46
CA ASP A 48 4.13 -0.09 11.47
C ASP A 48 5.06 1.02 12.01
N GLN A 49 4.65 2.29 11.90
CA GLN A 49 5.41 3.44 12.43
C GLN A 49 5.14 3.73 13.92
N LEU A 50 4.13 3.10 14.52
CA LEU A 50 3.85 3.30 15.94
C LEU A 50 4.95 2.66 16.81
N PRO A 51 5.36 3.30 17.91
CA PRO A 51 6.26 2.67 18.86
C PRO A 51 5.62 1.41 19.46
N PRO A 52 6.41 0.37 19.77
CA PRO A 52 5.89 -0.82 20.42
C PRO A 52 5.25 -0.45 21.77
N VAL A 53 4.04 -0.98 21.99
CA VAL A 53 3.26 -0.81 23.23
C VAL A 53 3.79 -1.64 24.39
#